data_AF-A0A9P9R320-F1
#
_entry.id   AF-A0A9P9R320-F1
#
_cell.length_a   1.000
_cell.length_b   1.000
_cell.length_c   1.000
_cell.angle_alpha   90.00
_cell.angle_beta   90.00
_cell.angle_gamma   90.00
#
_symmetry.space_group_name_H-M   'P 1'
#
loop_
_entity.id
_entity.type
_entity.pdbx_description
1 polymer ?
#
loop_
_entity_poly.entity_id
_entity_poly.type
_entity_poly.pdbx_seq_one_letter_code
_entity_poly.pdbx_strand_id
1 'polypeptide(L)'
;MPRIQLRLRTPSGQTRLEVDDESILEDLVAQIRTATKIDKFSLKYGYPLKDLDISAEAQKATPLKDLKLRGETIVVAPIESSAPLPAAEPEKPKFTPKGIEPDETSLEWPERGGYLVLRVMPDDNSCMFTAVGGALSIANASSVLRRQVSDYILSHPTEYTAAILGSPPSVYASRMLQSDVWGGAIELSILSDIYNIEISSLDVKSLRIDKFGEGKSLRTLILYSGIHYDRIAFAMDLSYPVEVDVTKWSTEDDEVLDKARKLAEQLQRMHYYTDTTDFVIKCEMDGCGWIGQGTKDAARHERETGHGRFGEMEIK
;
A
#
# COMPACT_ATOMS: atom_id res chain seq x y z
N MET A 1 -22.32 28.77 -26.55
CA MET A 1 -23.03 28.15 -25.41
C MET A 1 -21.98 27.69 -24.41
N PRO A 2 -22.23 27.82 -23.09
CA PRO A 2 -21.28 27.38 -22.08
C PRO A 2 -21.00 25.89 -22.25
N ARG A 3 -19.72 25.47 -22.21
CA ARG A 3 -19.32 24.07 -22.33
C ARG A 3 -18.75 23.57 -21.01
N ILE A 4 -19.09 22.34 -20.65
CA ILE A 4 -18.52 21.58 -19.54
C ILE A 4 -17.35 20.77 -20.11
N GLN A 5 -16.14 21.07 -19.64
CA GLN A 5 -14.96 20.23 -19.89
C GLN A 5 -14.87 19.19 -18.78
N LEU A 6 -14.82 17.92 -19.15
CA LEU A 6 -14.68 16.80 -18.22
C LEU A 6 -13.66 15.79 -18.74
N ARG A 7 -13.05 15.06 -17.81
CA ARG A 7 -12.08 14.01 -18.11
C ARG A 7 -12.77 12.66 -17.99
N LEU A 8 -12.84 11.92 -19.10
CA LEU A 8 -13.29 10.52 -19.10
C LEU A 8 -12.09 9.62 -18.83
N ARG A 9 -12.17 8.82 -17.78
CA ARG A 9 -11.24 7.72 -17.53
C ARG A 9 -11.94 6.43 -17.92
N THR A 10 -11.47 5.79 -18.98
CA THR A 10 -11.99 4.52 -19.50
C THR A 10 -10.92 3.43 -19.35
N PRO A 11 -11.28 2.14 -19.51
CA PRO A 11 -10.29 1.06 -19.50
C PRO A 11 -9.24 1.20 -20.62
N SER A 12 -9.59 1.88 -21.71
CA SER A 12 -8.74 2.15 -22.86
C SER A 12 -7.85 3.39 -22.73
N GLY A 13 -7.96 4.14 -21.63
CA GLY A 13 -7.14 5.33 -21.36
C GLY A 13 -7.95 6.53 -20.87
N GLN A 14 -7.36 7.72 -20.98
CA GLN A 14 -8.00 8.95 -20.55
C GLN A 14 -8.25 9.87 -21.74
N THR A 15 -9.49 10.33 -21.89
CA THR A 15 -9.91 11.23 -22.96
C THR A 15 -10.62 12.44 -22.38
N ARG A 16 -10.45 13.61 -23.00
CA ARG A 16 -11.20 14.80 -22.64
C ARG A 16 -12.47 14.88 -23.47
N LEU A 17 -13.59 15.14 -22.83
CA LEU A 17 -14.89 15.33 -23.47
C LEU A 17 -15.38 16.75 -23.18
N GLU A 18 -15.98 17.39 -24.19
CA GLU A 18 -16.67 18.66 -24.04
C GLU A 18 -18.16 18.46 -24.29
N VAL A 19 -19.00 18.82 -23.32
CA VAL A 19 -20.46 18.71 -23.43
C VAL A 19 -21.08 20.09 -23.25
N ASP A 20 -22.25 20.33 -23.86
CA ASP A 20 -22.99 21.56 -23.61
C ASP A 20 -23.51 21.58 -22.17
N ASP A 21 -23.45 22.75 -21.53
CA ASP A 21 -23.91 22.96 -20.16
C ASP A 21 -25.45 22.90 -20.07
N GLU A 22 -26.19 23.10 -21.18
CA GLU A 22 -27.66 22.95 -21.23
C GLU A 22 -28.13 21.50 -21.52
N SER A 23 -27.20 20.57 -21.75
CA SER A 23 -27.53 19.16 -22.05
C SER A 23 -28.02 18.40 -20.82
N ILE A 24 -28.66 17.26 -21.10
CA ILE A 24 -29.12 16.31 -20.09
C ILE A 24 -28.18 15.10 -20.00
N LEU A 25 -28.33 14.29 -18.95
CA LEU A 25 -27.49 13.10 -18.72
C LEU A 25 -27.53 12.10 -19.90
N GLU A 26 -28.66 11.99 -20.62
CA GLU A 26 -28.77 11.19 -21.85
C GLU A 26 -27.74 11.59 -22.91
N ASP A 27 -27.52 12.89 -23.14
CA ASP A 27 -26.56 13.38 -24.13
C ASP A 27 -25.12 13.02 -23.75
N LEU A 28 -24.79 13.11 -22.46
CA LEU A 28 -23.48 12.73 -21.93
C LEU A 28 -23.25 11.22 -22.10
N VAL A 29 -24.24 10.38 -21.78
CA VAL A 29 -24.17 8.92 -21.96
C VAL A 29 -23.99 8.55 -23.43
N ALA A 30 -24.72 9.21 -24.34
CA ALA A 30 -24.58 9.00 -25.78
C ALA A 30 -23.18 9.37 -26.29
N GLN A 31 -22.64 10.52 -25.86
CA GLN A 31 -21.28 10.92 -26.22
C GLN A 31 -20.21 9.97 -25.67
N ILE A 32 -20.39 9.46 -24.45
CA ILE A 32 -19.50 8.46 -23.86
C ILE A 32 -19.56 7.16 -24.69
N ARG A 33 -20.74 6.69 -25.09
CA ARG A 33 -20.88 5.52 -25.99
C ARG A 33 -20.13 5.72 -27.30
N THR A 34 -20.30 6.86 -27.94
CA THR A 34 -19.61 7.18 -29.20
C THR A 34 -18.10 7.27 -29.03
N ALA A 35 -17.62 7.92 -27.97
CA ALA A 35 -16.20 8.13 -27.71
C ALA A 35 -15.48 6.83 -27.29
N THR A 36 -16.17 5.95 -26.57
CA THR A 36 -15.55 4.77 -25.94
C THR A 36 -15.86 3.46 -26.66
N LYS A 37 -16.89 3.44 -27.52
CA LYS A 37 -17.45 2.25 -28.16
C LYS A 37 -17.89 1.15 -27.17
N ILE A 38 -18.26 1.54 -25.94
CA ILE A 38 -18.75 0.62 -24.90
C ILE A 38 -20.28 0.69 -24.87
N ASP A 39 -20.96 -0.44 -25.07
CA ASP A 39 -22.44 -0.49 -25.12
C ASP A 39 -23.10 -0.45 -23.73
N LYS A 40 -22.51 -1.13 -22.74
CA LYS A 40 -22.99 -1.17 -21.35
C LYS A 40 -21.86 -0.75 -20.40
N PHE A 41 -22.11 0.25 -19.55
CA PHE A 41 -21.14 0.74 -18.57
C PHE A 41 -21.85 1.36 -17.36
N SER A 42 -21.13 1.51 -16.24
CA SER A 42 -21.49 2.38 -15.11
C SER A 42 -20.58 3.62 -15.08
N LEU A 43 -21.07 4.71 -14.49
CA LEU A 43 -20.34 5.96 -14.36
C LEU A 43 -20.08 6.26 -12.88
N LYS A 44 -18.88 6.72 -12.54
CA LYS A 44 -18.52 7.19 -11.18
C LYS A 44 -17.82 8.55 -11.24
N TYR A 45 -18.04 9.40 -10.23
CA TYR A 45 -17.47 10.75 -10.19
C TYR A 45 -17.27 11.27 -8.75
N GLY A 46 -16.43 12.30 -8.59
CA GLY A 46 -16.13 12.96 -7.32
C GLY A 46 -15.19 12.20 -6.37
N TYR A 47 -14.83 12.83 -5.25
CA TYR A 47 -14.08 12.19 -4.15
C TYR A 47 -14.80 12.36 -2.81
N PRO A 48 -15.09 11.29 -2.06
CA PRO A 48 -14.96 9.87 -2.45
C PRO A 48 -15.84 9.51 -3.66
N LEU A 49 -15.45 8.49 -4.44
CA LEU A 49 -16.12 8.11 -5.69
C LEU A 49 -17.59 7.73 -5.43
N LYS A 50 -18.51 8.46 -6.07
CA LYS A 50 -19.95 8.19 -6.03
C LYS A 50 -20.40 7.62 -7.36
N ASP A 51 -21.27 6.62 -7.31
CA ASP A 51 -21.94 6.10 -8.49
C ASP A 51 -22.90 7.16 -9.04
N LEU A 52 -22.80 7.41 -10.35
CA LEU A 52 -23.74 8.26 -11.06
C LEU A 52 -24.86 7.37 -11.60
N ASP A 53 -26.08 7.61 -11.13
CA ASP A 53 -27.25 6.87 -11.60
C ASP A 53 -27.52 7.20 -13.08
N ILE A 54 -27.43 6.16 -13.91
CA ILE A 54 -27.66 6.21 -15.36
C ILE A 54 -28.85 5.31 -15.75
N SER A 55 -29.80 5.11 -14.84
CA SER A 55 -31.09 4.49 -15.17
C SER A 55 -31.82 5.25 -16.29
N ALA A 56 -32.74 4.58 -16.99
CA ALA A 56 -33.47 5.19 -18.11
C ALA A 56 -34.31 6.41 -17.66
N GLU A 57 -34.76 6.39 -16.40
CA GLU A 57 -35.46 7.47 -15.71
C GLU A 57 -34.51 8.64 -15.41
N ALA A 58 -33.33 8.36 -14.85
CA ALA A 58 -32.34 9.39 -14.51
C ALA A 58 -31.75 10.09 -15.74
N GLN A 59 -31.53 9.36 -16.85
CA GLN A 59 -30.99 9.92 -18.09
C GLN A 59 -31.87 11.04 -18.69
N LYS A 60 -33.20 10.89 -18.60
CA LYS A 60 -34.17 11.85 -19.17
C LYS A 60 -34.51 13.00 -18.22
N ALA A 61 -34.32 12.80 -16.91
CA ALA A 61 -34.77 13.74 -15.89
C ALA A 61 -33.65 14.64 -15.33
N THR A 62 -32.37 14.32 -15.57
CA THR A 62 -31.23 14.98 -14.90
C THR A 62 -30.51 15.97 -15.84
N PRO A 63 -30.60 17.29 -15.59
CA PRO A 63 -29.75 18.29 -16.26
C PRO A 63 -28.29 18.18 -15.81
N LEU A 64 -27.33 18.35 -16.72
CA LEU A 64 -25.91 18.23 -16.39
C LEU A 64 -25.40 19.30 -15.41
N LYS A 65 -26.07 20.45 -15.34
CA LYS A 65 -25.74 21.55 -14.41
C LYS A 65 -25.83 21.14 -12.94
N ASP A 66 -26.75 20.23 -12.63
CA ASP A 66 -26.99 19.78 -11.25
C ASP A 66 -25.88 18.83 -10.76
N LEU A 67 -25.14 18.21 -11.69
CA LEU A 67 -24.09 17.24 -11.40
C LEU A 67 -22.70 17.86 -11.14
N LYS A 68 -22.55 19.20 -11.30
CA LYS A 68 -21.30 19.96 -11.05
C LYS A 68 -20.03 19.32 -11.68
N LEU A 69 -20.13 18.84 -12.92
CA LEU A 69 -19.09 18.03 -13.57
C LEU A 69 -17.91 18.83 -14.18
N ARG A 70 -17.84 20.15 -14.00
CA ARG A 70 -16.79 20.98 -14.61
C ARG A 70 -15.42 20.69 -13.99
N GLY A 71 -14.49 20.20 -14.82
CA GLY A 71 -13.14 19.84 -14.40
C GLY A 71 -13.05 18.49 -13.67
N GLU A 72 -14.18 17.81 -13.47
CA GLU A 72 -14.25 16.52 -12.80
C GLU A 72 -13.76 15.37 -13.70
N THR A 73 -13.30 14.31 -13.05
CA THR A 73 -12.98 13.05 -13.74
C THR A 73 -14.15 12.07 -13.56
N ILE A 74 -14.76 11.68 -14.67
CA ILE A 74 -15.79 10.64 -14.71
C ILE A 74 -15.13 9.33 -15.11
N VAL A 75 -15.28 8.31 -14.27
CA VAL A 75 -14.79 6.96 -14.53
C VAL A 75 -15.89 6.16 -15.21
N VAL A 76 -15.59 5.59 -16.38
CA VAL A 76 -16.49 4.74 -17.17
C VAL A 76 -16.05 3.29 -16.99
N ALA A 77 -16.91 2.46 -16.39
CA ALA A 77 -16.62 1.05 -16.14
C ALA A 77 -17.58 0.14 -16.95
N PRO A 78 -17.11 -0.63 -17.95
CA PRO A 78 -17.96 -1.54 -18.73
C PRO A 78 -18.71 -2.55 -17.85
N ILE A 79 -19.96 -2.85 -18.21
CA ILE A 79 -20.80 -3.88 -17.57
C ILE A 79 -21.04 -4.97 -18.62
N GLU A 80 -20.14 -5.94 -18.73
CA GLU A 80 -20.34 -7.10 -19.59
C GLU A 80 -20.97 -8.27 -18.83
N SER A 81 -21.94 -8.91 -19.48
CA SER A 81 -22.62 -10.12 -19.03
C SER A 81 -21.65 -11.30 -19.11
N SER A 82 -21.19 -11.77 -17.96
CA SER A 82 -20.60 -13.10 -17.70
C SER A 82 -19.62 -13.67 -18.75
N ALA A 83 -18.36 -13.24 -18.71
CA ALA A 83 -17.14 -13.99 -19.10
C ALA A 83 -15.90 -13.20 -18.59
N PRO A 84 -14.71 -13.81 -18.46
CA PRO A 84 -13.70 -13.43 -17.47
C PRO A 84 -13.09 -12.04 -17.71
N LEU A 85 -12.85 -11.36 -16.59
CA LEU A 85 -12.26 -10.02 -16.46
C LEU A 85 -11.02 -9.85 -17.36
N PRO A 86 -10.85 -8.70 -18.05
CA PRO A 86 -9.56 -8.31 -18.61
C PRO A 86 -8.57 -8.17 -17.44
N ALA A 87 -7.40 -8.77 -17.61
CA ALA A 87 -6.32 -8.75 -16.65
C ALA A 87 -6.11 -7.34 -16.12
N ALA A 88 -6.19 -7.22 -14.79
CA ALA A 88 -5.67 -6.09 -14.06
C ALA A 88 -4.25 -5.76 -14.59
N GLU A 89 -3.90 -4.47 -14.64
CA GLU A 89 -2.50 -4.08 -14.35
C GLU A 89 -2.01 -5.03 -13.27
N PRO A 90 -0.82 -5.68 -13.40
CA PRO A 90 -0.40 -6.67 -12.44
C PRO A 90 -0.51 -6.02 -11.06
N GLU A 91 -1.57 -6.38 -10.32
CA GLU A 91 -1.64 -6.07 -8.91
C GLU A 91 -0.38 -6.74 -8.41
N LYS A 92 0.54 -5.94 -7.86
CA LYS A 92 1.63 -6.49 -7.05
C LYS A 92 0.97 -7.59 -6.23
N PRO A 93 1.44 -8.85 -6.34
CA PRO A 93 0.72 -9.97 -5.76
C PRO A 93 0.40 -9.59 -4.33
N LYS A 94 -0.88 -9.35 -4.04
CA LYS A 94 -1.31 -9.04 -2.69
C LYS A 94 -0.86 -10.25 -1.90
N PHE A 95 0.02 -10.01 -0.94
CA PHE A 95 0.48 -11.08 -0.09
C PHE A 95 -0.71 -11.48 0.75
N THR A 96 -1.45 -12.47 0.27
CA THR A 96 -2.25 -13.29 1.15
C THR A 96 -1.23 -14.17 1.87
N PRO A 97 -1.07 -14.01 3.19
CA PRO A 97 -0.37 -15.03 3.96
C PRO A 97 -0.98 -16.36 3.53
N LYS A 98 -0.15 -17.32 3.10
CA LYS A 98 -0.62 -18.71 3.01
C LYS A 98 -1.28 -19.03 4.34
N GLY A 99 -2.32 -19.85 4.36
CA GLY A 99 -2.84 -20.37 5.63
C GLY A 99 -1.68 -21.06 6.34
N ILE A 100 -1.07 -20.37 7.30
CA ILE A 100 0.01 -20.89 8.11
C ILE A 100 -0.67 -21.42 9.35
N GLU A 101 -0.43 -22.69 9.63
CA GLU A 101 -0.97 -23.31 10.82
C GLU A 101 -0.36 -22.63 12.07
N PRO A 102 -1.10 -22.53 13.19
CA PRO A 102 -0.62 -21.82 14.38
C PRO A 102 0.74 -22.30 14.93
N ASP A 103 1.11 -23.56 14.67
CA ASP A 103 2.40 -24.15 15.02
C ASP A 103 3.56 -23.60 14.17
N GLU A 104 3.30 -23.21 12.93
CA GLU A 104 4.28 -22.67 12.00
C GLU A 104 4.54 -21.16 12.19
N THR A 105 3.59 -20.44 12.82
CA THR A 105 3.77 -19.02 13.22
C THR A 105 4.29 -18.86 14.64
N SER A 106 4.58 -19.95 15.35
CA SER A 106 5.09 -19.92 16.72
C SER A 106 6.40 -20.69 16.86
N LEU A 107 7.22 -20.25 17.81
CA LEU A 107 8.48 -20.88 18.18
C LEU A 107 8.52 -20.98 19.70
N GLU A 108 8.63 -22.20 20.22
CA GLU A 108 8.74 -22.42 21.66
C GLU A 108 10.01 -21.77 22.24
N TRP A 109 9.87 -21.17 23.42
CA TRP A 109 10.92 -20.56 24.21
C TRP A 109 10.88 -21.11 25.64
N PRO A 110 11.37 -22.35 25.85
CA PRO A 110 11.33 -23.00 27.16
C PRO A 110 12.02 -22.20 28.25
N GLU A 111 13.12 -21.50 27.91
CA GLU A 111 13.89 -20.69 28.84
C GLU A 111 13.08 -19.53 29.45
N ARG A 112 12.04 -19.06 28.74
CA ARG A 112 11.10 -18.03 29.21
C ARG A 112 9.70 -18.56 29.48
N GLY A 113 9.49 -19.88 29.37
CA GLY A 113 8.22 -20.53 29.66
C GLY A 113 7.07 -20.07 28.75
N GLY A 114 7.31 -19.92 27.45
CA GLY A 114 6.28 -19.49 26.49
C GLY A 114 6.73 -19.63 25.04
N TYR A 115 6.22 -18.76 24.17
CA TYR A 115 6.42 -18.81 22.73
C TYR A 115 6.76 -17.43 22.19
N LEU A 116 7.66 -17.38 21.21
CA LEU A 116 7.75 -16.25 20.30
C LEU A 116 6.80 -16.51 19.13
N VAL A 117 5.93 -15.57 18.83
CA VAL A 117 4.83 -15.74 17.86
C VAL A 117 4.81 -14.61 16.84
N LEU A 118 4.44 -14.97 15.61
CA LEU A 118 4.07 -14.02 14.56
C LEU A 118 2.58 -13.71 14.67
N ARG A 119 2.25 -12.43 14.87
CA ARG A 119 0.88 -11.92 14.79
C ARG A 119 0.70 -11.28 13.41
N VAL A 120 -0.10 -11.95 12.58
CA VAL A 120 -0.31 -11.56 11.18
C VAL A 120 -1.22 -10.33 11.10
N MET A 121 -0.79 -9.31 10.38
CA MET A 121 -1.58 -8.08 10.21
C MET A 121 -2.55 -8.18 9.04
N PRO A 122 -3.65 -7.41 9.03
CA PRO A 122 -4.52 -7.31 7.86
C PRO A 122 -3.77 -6.81 6.62
N ASP A 123 -4.07 -7.39 5.47
CA ASP A 123 -3.53 -6.95 4.17
C ASP A 123 -4.34 -5.78 3.60
N ASP A 124 -4.18 -4.60 4.23
CA ASP A 124 -4.99 -3.40 3.97
C ASP A 124 -4.15 -2.14 3.66
N ASN A 125 -2.93 -2.32 3.16
CA ASN A 125 -1.93 -1.26 2.92
C ASN A 125 -1.50 -0.48 4.18
N SER A 126 -1.99 -0.88 5.36
CA SER A 126 -1.66 -0.27 6.65
C SER A 126 -0.91 -1.22 7.60
N CYS A 127 -0.54 -2.41 7.14
CA CYS A 127 0.09 -3.47 7.94
C CYS A 127 1.27 -2.99 8.78
N MET A 128 2.17 -2.15 8.24
CA MET A 128 3.29 -1.57 9.00
C MET A 128 2.81 -0.75 10.21
N PHE A 129 1.84 0.13 10.01
CA PHE A 129 1.28 0.95 11.09
C PHE A 129 0.52 0.09 12.10
N THR A 130 -0.22 -0.92 11.64
CA THR A 130 -0.94 -1.84 12.51
C THR A 130 0.03 -2.70 13.34
N ALA A 131 1.13 -3.18 12.76
CA ALA A 131 2.16 -3.94 13.46
C ALA A 131 2.83 -3.10 14.55
N VAL A 132 3.32 -1.92 14.19
CA VAL A 132 3.98 -0.99 15.14
C VAL A 132 3.00 -0.53 16.20
N GLY A 133 1.81 -0.05 15.81
CA GLY A 133 0.83 0.43 16.76
C GLY A 133 0.31 -0.66 17.69
N GLY A 134 0.17 -1.89 17.20
CA GLY A 134 -0.13 -3.04 18.03
C GLY A 134 0.95 -3.28 19.10
N ALA A 135 2.24 -3.19 18.74
CA ALA A 135 3.34 -3.34 19.71
C ALA A 135 3.41 -2.18 20.71
N LEU A 136 2.98 -0.99 20.29
CA LEU A 136 2.88 0.20 21.14
C LEU A 136 1.56 0.30 21.91
N SER A 137 0.62 -0.64 21.72
CA SER A 137 -0.71 -0.64 22.32
C SER A 137 -1.57 0.58 21.94
N ILE A 138 -1.49 1.01 20.68
CA ILE A 138 -2.20 2.16 20.12
C ILE A 138 -3.48 1.70 19.42
N ALA A 139 -4.62 2.19 19.90
CA ALA A 139 -5.90 1.99 19.23
C ALA A 139 -5.96 2.79 17.92
N ASN A 140 -6.61 2.23 16.89
CA ASN A 140 -6.71 2.85 15.56
C ASN A 140 -5.34 3.24 14.97
N ALA A 141 -4.35 2.36 15.17
CA ALA A 141 -2.95 2.59 14.87
C ALA A 141 -2.68 3.26 13.52
N SER A 142 -3.26 2.75 12.43
CA SER A 142 -3.04 3.32 11.09
C SER A 142 -3.32 4.82 11.01
N SER A 143 -4.51 5.27 11.43
CA SER A 143 -4.87 6.68 11.32
C SER A 143 -4.08 7.58 12.29
N VAL A 144 -3.79 7.07 13.49
CA VAL A 144 -3.03 7.81 14.51
C VAL A 144 -1.57 7.99 14.08
N LEU A 145 -0.91 6.89 13.72
CA LEU A 145 0.52 6.90 13.38
C LEU A 145 0.79 7.65 12.07
N ARG A 146 -0.06 7.51 11.06
CA ARG A 146 0.04 8.29 9.81
C ARG A 146 0.00 9.80 10.06
N ARG A 147 -0.90 10.24 10.96
CA ARG A 147 -1.02 11.65 11.33
C ARG A 147 0.24 12.15 12.04
N GLN A 148 0.74 11.38 13.01
CA GLN A 148 1.96 11.72 13.72
C GLN A 148 3.18 11.80 12.80
N VAL A 149 3.32 10.86 11.86
CA VAL A 149 4.38 10.93 10.83
C VAL A 149 4.23 12.18 9.99
N SER A 150 3.02 12.48 9.50
CA SER A 150 2.73 13.67 8.71
C SER A 150 3.13 14.95 9.44
N ASP A 151 2.73 15.08 10.71
CA ASP A 151 3.03 16.24 11.56
C ASP A 151 4.53 16.34 11.87
N TYR A 152 5.21 15.21 12.08
CA TYR A 152 6.65 15.17 12.33
C TYR A 152 7.44 15.66 11.12
N ILE A 153 7.10 15.20 9.91
CA ILE A 153 7.74 15.64 8.67
C ILE A 153 7.59 17.15 8.48
N LEU A 154 6.38 17.68 8.71
CA LEU A 154 6.10 19.11 8.53
C LEU A 154 6.81 20.00 9.56
N SER A 155 7.09 19.47 10.75
CA SER A 155 7.81 20.18 11.81
C SER A 155 9.34 20.07 11.71
N HIS A 156 9.87 19.17 10.86
CA HIS A 156 11.31 18.94 10.67
C HIS A 156 11.74 19.14 9.20
N PRO A 157 11.48 20.31 8.59
CA PRO A 157 11.66 20.54 7.15
C PRO A 157 13.12 20.53 6.68
N THR A 158 14.08 20.70 7.60
CA THR A 158 15.53 20.62 7.30
C THR A 158 16.03 19.19 7.21
N GLU A 159 15.37 18.27 7.92
CA GLU A 159 15.72 16.85 7.95
C GLU A 159 14.98 16.11 6.84
N TYR A 160 13.66 16.26 6.78
CA TYR A 160 12.81 15.63 5.78
C TYR A 160 12.64 16.52 4.56
N THR A 161 13.73 16.64 3.80
CA THR A 161 13.75 17.42 2.55
C THR A 161 13.16 16.65 1.38
N ALA A 162 12.91 17.34 0.26
CA ALA A 162 12.45 16.69 -0.97
C ALA A 162 13.42 15.62 -1.50
N ALA A 163 14.72 15.73 -1.19
CA ALA A 163 15.72 14.74 -1.56
C ALA A 163 15.57 13.44 -0.74
N ILE A 164 15.23 13.54 0.55
CA ILE A 164 14.98 12.40 1.44
C ILE A 164 13.65 11.73 1.12
N LEU A 165 12.59 12.54 0.96
CA LEU A 165 11.22 12.06 0.78
C LEU A 165 10.88 11.69 -0.68
N GLY A 166 11.72 12.07 -1.63
CA GLY A 166 11.45 11.94 -3.07
C GLY A 166 10.30 12.83 -3.59
N SER A 167 9.73 13.69 -2.74
CA SER A 167 8.69 14.66 -3.09
C SER A 167 8.68 15.82 -2.08
N PRO A 168 8.05 16.97 -2.40
CA PRO A 168 7.97 18.08 -1.45
C PRO A 168 7.36 17.64 -0.10
N PRO A 169 7.85 18.12 1.05
CA PRO A 169 7.41 17.63 2.36
C PRO A 169 5.90 17.74 2.59
N SER A 170 5.29 18.84 2.16
CA SER A 170 3.84 19.03 2.23
C SER A 170 3.05 18.02 1.41
N VAL A 171 3.59 17.61 0.26
CA VAL A 171 2.97 16.61 -0.62
C VAL A 171 3.11 15.22 -0.02
N TYR A 172 4.30 14.85 0.47
CA TYR A 172 4.53 13.57 1.14
C TYR A 172 3.64 13.43 2.37
N ALA A 173 3.64 14.44 3.26
CA ALA A 173 2.85 14.48 4.47
C ALA A 173 1.35 14.34 4.18
N SER A 174 0.84 15.00 3.14
CA SER A 174 -0.57 14.91 2.75
C SER A 174 -0.95 13.53 2.20
N ARG A 175 -0.06 12.90 1.42
CA ARG A 175 -0.26 11.53 0.92
C ARG A 175 -0.23 10.52 2.07
N MET A 176 0.63 10.73 3.06
CA MET A 176 0.80 9.80 4.17
C MET A 176 -0.51 9.53 4.95
N LEU A 177 -1.42 10.50 4.93
CA LEU A 177 -2.74 10.41 5.56
C LEU A 177 -3.70 9.45 4.86
N GLN A 178 -3.46 9.07 3.60
CA GLN A 178 -4.30 8.13 2.86
C GLN A 178 -3.98 6.69 3.28
N SER A 179 -5.00 5.87 3.52
CA SER A 179 -4.84 4.50 4.04
C SER A 179 -4.23 3.52 3.05
N ASP A 180 -4.23 3.85 1.76
CA ASP A 180 -3.66 3.04 0.67
C ASP A 180 -2.15 3.27 0.47
N VAL A 181 -1.57 4.28 1.11
CA VAL A 181 -0.12 4.55 1.04
C VAL A 181 0.63 3.64 2.01
N TRP A 182 1.63 2.92 1.52
CA TRP A 182 2.47 2.06 2.34
C TRP A 182 3.44 2.91 3.16
N GLY A 183 3.66 2.53 4.41
CA GLY A 183 4.81 3.02 5.19
C GLY A 183 6.05 2.16 4.93
N GLY A 184 7.21 2.69 5.28
CA GLY A 184 8.47 1.96 5.24
C GLY A 184 9.53 2.58 6.14
N ALA A 185 10.79 2.51 5.71
CA ALA A 185 11.95 2.91 6.49
C ALA A 185 11.88 4.36 7.05
N ILE A 186 11.35 5.31 6.26
CA ILE A 186 11.18 6.70 6.70
C ILE A 186 10.22 6.77 7.87
N GLU A 187 9.04 6.17 7.72
CA GLU A 187 8.01 6.13 8.77
C GLU A 187 8.51 5.41 10.01
N LEU A 188 9.23 4.29 9.86
CA LEU A 188 9.81 3.54 10.99
C LEU A 188 10.83 4.37 11.77
N SER A 189 11.70 5.11 11.09
CA SER A 189 12.66 6.02 11.73
C SER A 189 11.92 7.12 12.52
N ILE A 190 10.93 7.76 11.90
CA ILE A 190 10.13 8.81 12.55
C ILE A 190 9.40 8.28 13.77
N LEU A 191 8.76 7.12 13.65
CA LEU A 191 8.02 6.50 14.75
C LEU A 191 8.96 6.10 15.90
N SER A 192 10.17 5.63 15.57
CA SER A 192 11.19 5.34 16.58
C SER A 192 11.57 6.58 17.39
N ASP A 193 11.70 7.74 16.74
CA ASP A 193 11.98 9.01 17.43
C ASP A 193 10.81 9.49 18.28
N ILE A 194 9.59 9.49 17.72
CA ILE A 194 8.36 9.93 18.42
C ILE A 194 8.13 9.12 19.70
N TYR A 195 8.31 7.81 19.63
CA TYR A 195 8.04 6.89 20.74
C TYR A 195 9.28 6.56 21.57
N ASN A 196 10.44 7.12 21.23
CA ASN A 196 11.72 6.86 21.88
C ASN A 196 11.99 5.36 22.08
N ILE A 197 11.82 4.58 21.01
CA ILE A 197 11.91 3.11 21.02
C ILE A 197 12.64 2.62 19.77
N GLU A 198 13.54 1.67 19.90
CA GLU A 198 14.16 1.01 18.74
C GLU A 198 13.09 0.14 18.05
N ILE A 199 12.93 0.30 16.73
CA ILE A 199 12.08 -0.60 15.94
C ILE A 199 13.01 -1.52 15.16
N SER A 200 13.07 -2.79 15.53
CA SER A 200 13.86 -3.79 14.82
C SER A 200 12.98 -4.51 13.80
N SER A 201 13.24 -4.28 12.52
CA SER A 201 12.55 -4.94 11.41
C SER A 201 13.38 -6.12 10.90
N LEU A 202 12.83 -7.33 11.01
CA LEU A 202 13.47 -8.55 10.56
C LEU A 202 12.97 -8.93 9.17
N ASP A 203 13.85 -8.88 8.17
CA ASP A 203 13.55 -9.27 6.80
C ASP A 203 13.63 -10.79 6.64
N VAL A 204 12.53 -11.44 6.28
CA VAL A 204 12.47 -12.92 6.17
C VAL A 204 13.38 -13.45 5.09
N LYS A 205 13.49 -12.75 3.95
CA LYS A 205 14.28 -13.19 2.80
C LYS A 205 15.76 -13.30 3.16
N SER A 206 16.32 -12.28 3.80
CA SER A 206 17.75 -12.16 4.09
C SER A 206 18.14 -12.51 5.52
N LEU A 207 17.17 -12.67 6.42
CA LEU A 207 17.34 -12.82 7.87
C LEU A 207 18.07 -11.65 8.55
N ARG A 208 18.22 -10.52 7.83
CA ARG A 208 18.83 -9.30 8.35
C ARG A 208 17.84 -8.58 9.25
N ILE A 209 18.35 -8.00 10.34
CA ILE A 209 17.59 -7.11 11.20
C ILE A 209 18.03 -5.68 10.92
N ASP A 210 17.11 -4.89 10.38
CA ASP A 210 17.27 -3.45 10.19
C ASP A 210 16.76 -2.73 11.44
N LYS A 211 17.64 -1.99 12.13
CA LYS A 211 17.32 -1.29 13.38
C LYS A 211 17.07 0.19 13.13
N PHE A 212 15.90 0.67 13.51
CA PHE A 212 15.53 2.09 13.46
C PHE A 212 15.59 2.68 14.87
N GLY A 213 16.33 3.78 15.02
CA GLY A 213 16.62 4.41 16.31
C GLY A 213 17.50 3.56 17.22
N GLU A 214 18.70 3.24 16.73
CA GLU A 214 19.74 2.61 17.57
C GLU A 214 20.08 3.48 18.78
N GLY A 215 20.43 2.84 19.91
CA GLY A 215 20.80 3.52 21.16
C GLY A 215 19.64 3.87 22.10
N LYS A 216 18.40 3.49 21.76
CA LYS A 216 17.25 3.56 22.68
C LYS A 216 17.34 2.43 23.72
N SER A 217 16.59 2.54 24.82
CA SER A 217 16.61 1.54 25.91
C SER A 217 15.63 0.38 25.71
N LEU A 218 14.58 0.60 24.90
CA LEU A 218 13.57 -0.41 24.60
C LEU A 218 13.51 -0.67 23.10
N ARG A 219 13.16 -1.89 22.72
CA ARG A 219 12.88 -2.29 21.34
C ARG A 219 11.51 -2.95 21.18
N THR A 220 10.95 -2.82 19.99
CA THR A 220 9.90 -3.69 19.46
C THR A 220 10.39 -4.43 18.22
N LEU A 221 9.80 -5.58 17.93
CA LEU A 221 10.14 -6.42 16.79
C LEU A 221 8.98 -6.47 15.78
N ILE A 222 9.27 -6.16 14.53
CA ILE A 222 8.37 -6.37 13.40
C ILE A 222 9.06 -7.26 12.37
N LEU A 223 8.28 -7.97 11.57
CA LEU A 223 8.77 -8.88 10.55
C LEU A 223 8.34 -8.36 9.17
N TYR A 224 9.26 -8.35 8.22
CA TYR A 224 9.03 -7.88 6.86
C TYR A 224 9.20 -9.03 5.87
N SER A 225 8.15 -9.27 5.06
CA SER A 225 8.14 -10.34 4.06
C SER A 225 8.58 -9.87 2.67
N GLY A 226 9.03 -8.62 2.51
CA GLY A 226 9.33 -8.01 1.20
C GLY A 226 8.18 -7.15 0.65
N ILE A 227 6.93 -7.38 1.07
CA ILE A 227 5.78 -6.52 0.74
C ILE A 227 4.78 -6.34 1.89
N HIS A 228 4.92 -7.09 2.99
CA HIS A 228 4.00 -7.03 4.13
C HIS A 228 4.78 -6.95 5.45
N TYR A 229 4.17 -6.31 6.47
CA TYR A 229 4.72 -6.21 7.81
C TYR A 229 3.82 -6.88 8.84
N ASP A 230 4.41 -7.74 9.65
CA ASP A 230 3.77 -8.42 10.77
C ASP A 230 4.43 -8.07 12.09
N ARG A 231 3.79 -8.42 13.21
CA ARG A 231 4.31 -8.15 14.54
C ARG A 231 4.86 -9.42 15.16
N ILE A 232 6.07 -9.36 15.71
CA ILE A 232 6.62 -10.42 16.56
C ILE A 232 6.25 -10.09 18.01
N ALA A 233 5.77 -11.09 18.74
CA ALA A 233 5.38 -10.95 20.13
C ALA A 233 5.78 -12.19 20.94
N PHE A 234 5.86 -12.06 22.26
CA PHE A 234 5.99 -13.19 23.16
C PHE A 234 4.64 -13.49 23.83
N ALA A 235 4.18 -14.72 23.68
CA ALA A 235 2.96 -15.23 24.29
C ALA A 235 3.33 -16.27 25.36
N MET A 236 2.85 -16.08 26.58
CA MET A 236 3.07 -17.05 27.67
C MET A 236 2.36 -18.38 27.38
N ASP A 237 1.15 -18.30 26.83
CA ASP A 237 0.35 -19.43 26.40
C ASP A 237 -0.40 -19.02 25.12
N LEU A 238 -0.47 -19.92 24.13
CA LEU A 238 -1.10 -19.64 22.84
C LEU A 238 -2.63 -19.48 22.94
N SER A 239 -3.24 -19.97 24.03
CA SER A 239 -4.67 -19.81 24.32
C SER A 239 -5.02 -18.44 24.89
N TYR A 240 -4.03 -17.65 25.32
CA TYR A 240 -4.27 -16.35 25.93
C TYR A 240 -4.60 -15.28 24.87
N PRO A 241 -5.40 -14.25 25.24
CA PRO A 241 -5.71 -13.15 24.35
C PRO A 241 -4.44 -12.39 23.90
N VAL A 242 -4.43 -11.90 22.66
CA VAL A 242 -3.26 -11.21 22.07
C VAL A 242 -2.91 -9.89 22.78
N GLU A 243 -3.84 -9.36 23.59
CA GLU A 243 -3.67 -8.14 24.36
C GLU A 243 -2.69 -8.30 25.53
N VAL A 244 -2.46 -9.54 25.99
CA VAL A 244 -1.48 -9.83 27.06
C VAL A 244 -0.10 -10.21 26.53
N ASP A 245 0.09 -10.20 25.21
CA ASP A 245 1.38 -10.45 24.58
C ASP A 245 2.43 -9.41 25.02
N VAL A 246 3.65 -9.88 25.26
CA VAL A 246 4.81 -9.00 25.47
C VAL A 246 5.38 -8.60 24.11
N THR A 247 5.48 -7.30 23.87
CA THR A 247 5.86 -6.73 22.55
C THR A 247 6.97 -5.69 22.63
N LYS A 248 7.49 -5.45 23.84
CA LYS A 248 8.58 -4.52 24.10
C LYS A 248 9.63 -5.21 24.98
N TRP A 249 10.90 -5.05 24.63
CA TRP A 249 12.02 -5.66 25.32
C TRP A 249 13.11 -4.63 25.58
N SER A 250 14.04 -4.92 26.50
CA SER A 250 15.28 -4.14 26.61
C SER A 250 16.08 -4.26 25.31
N THR A 251 16.78 -3.20 24.91
CA THR A 251 17.74 -3.27 23.79
C THR A 251 19.00 -4.08 24.12
N GLU A 252 19.23 -4.39 25.39
CA GLU A 252 20.29 -5.28 25.87
C GLU A 252 19.87 -6.77 25.83
N ASP A 253 18.58 -7.05 25.59
CA ASP A 253 18.07 -8.41 25.45
C ASP A 253 18.36 -8.89 24.02
N ASP A 254 19.53 -9.47 23.80
CA ASP A 254 19.90 -10.04 22.50
C ASP A 254 19.29 -11.43 22.26
N GLU A 255 18.87 -12.13 23.32
CA GLU A 255 18.22 -13.44 23.23
C GLU A 255 16.91 -13.35 22.44
N VAL A 256 16.17 -12.24 22.58
CA VAL A 256 14.95 -12.00 21.78
C VAL A 256 15.26 -11.85 20.28
N LEU A 257 16.40 -11.25 19.91
CA LEU A 257 16.80 -11.13 18.52
C LEU A 257 17.19 -12.49 17.94
N ASP A 258 17.89 -13.33 18.72
CA ASP A 258 18.26 -14.67 18.29
C ASP A 258 17.04 -15.58 18.12
N LYS A 259 16.06 -15.50 19.04
CA LYS A 259 14.80 -16.23 18.88
C LYS A 259 13.97 -15.69 17.71
N ALA A 260 13.95 -14.38 17.49
CA ALA A 260 13.28 -13.79 16.33
C ALA A 260 13.91 -14.27 15.01
N ARG A 261 15.24 -14.35 14.92
CA ARG A 261 15.93 -14.93 13.76
C ARG A 261 15.54 -16.39 13.54
N LYS A 262 15.49 -17.22 14.58
CA LYS A 262 15.04 -18.62 14.46
C LYS A 262 13.59 -18.75 13.97
N LEU A 263 12.70 -17.85 14.44
CA LEU A 263 11.34 -17.77 13.93
C LEU A 263 11.33 -17.38 12.45
N ALA A 264 12.12 -16.38 12.05
CA ALA A 264 12.23 -15.99 10.64
C ALA A 264 12.88 -17.07 9.76
N GLU A 265 13.84 -17.85 10.27
CA GLU A 265 14.41 -19.00 9.55
C GLU A 265 13.34 -20.07 9.27
N GLN A 266 12.44 -20.32 10.23
CA GLN A 266 11.28 -21.21 10.03
C GLN A 266 10.38 -20.69 8.91
N LEU A 267 10.01 -19.41 8.99
CA LEU A 267 9.18 -18.74 7.98
C LEU A 267 9.87 -18.69 6.61
N GLN A 268 11.19 -18.49 6.56
CA GLN A 268 11.98 -18.47 5.34
C GLN A 268 12.01 -19.83 4.66
N ARG A 269 12.17 -20.94 5.41
CA ARG A 269 12.10 -22.31 4.87
C ARG A 269 10.74 -22.63 4.25
N MET A 270 9.70 -21.95 4.71
CA MET A 270 8.34 -22.06 4.17
C MET A 270 8.06 -21.07 3.02
N HIS A 271 9.07 -20.30 2.61
CA HIS A 271 8.95 -19.23 1.63
C HIS A 271 7.89 -18.17 2.02
N TYR A 272 7.84 -17.79 3.30
CA TYR A 272 7.02 -16.67 3.79
C TYR A 272 7.65 -15.31 3.46
N TYR A 273 8.02 -15.12 2.20
CA TYR A 273 8.53 -13.86 1.68
C TYR A 273 8.20 -13.74 0.21
N THR A 274 8.15 -12.50 -0.28
CA THR A 274 7.99 -12.18 -1.69
C THR A 274 9.26 -11.51 -2.18
N ASP A 275 9.81 -12.06 -3.25
CA ASP A 275 11.00 -11.52 -3.85
C ASP A 275 10.66 -10.31 -4.74
N THR A 276 11.01 -9.10 -4.28
CA THR A 276 10.78 -7.89 -5.07
C THR A 276 12.00 -7.41 -5.86
N THR A 277 13.14 -8.12 -5.71
CA THR A 277 14.44 -7.73 -6.27
C THR A 277 14.95 -8.68 -7.32
N ASP A 278 14.57 -9.96 -7.28
CA ASP A 278 15.22 -10.98 -8.12
C ASP A 278 14.51 -11.19 -9.45
N PHE A 279 13.39 -10.49 -9.68
CA PHE A 279 12.74 -10.46 -10.98
C PHE A 279 13.36 -9.41 -11.91
N VAL A 280 13.69 -9.83 -13.12
CA VAL A 280 14.23 -8.97 -14.16
C VAL A 280 13.08 -8.24 -14.82
N ILE A 281 13.21 -6.93 -14.95
CA ILE A 281 12.18 -6.05 -15.50
C ILE A 281 12.73 -5.40 -16.76
N LYS A 282 11.95 -5.40 -17.84
CA LYS A 282 12.22 -4.59 -19.03
C LYS A 282 11.26 -3.41 -19.12
N CYS A 283 11.73 -2.31 -19.68
CA CYS A 283 10.85 -1.23 -20.10
C CYS A 283 10.09 -1.64 -21.37
N GLU A 284 8.77 -1.50 -21.35
CA GLU A 284 7.89 -1.82 -22.48
C GLU A 284 7.52 -0.61 -23.32
N MET A 285 8.18 0.53 -23.09
CA MET A 285 8.05 1.68 -23.98
C MET A 285 8.80 1.41 -25.28
N ASP A 286 8.11 1.60 -26.40
CA ASP A 286 8.65 1.36 -27.74
C ASP A 286 9.97 2.11 -27.95
N GLY A 287 11.01 1.36 -28.31
CA GLY A 287 12.34 1.90 -28.60
C GLY A 287 13.23 2.19 -27.38
N CYS A 288 12.77 1.91 -26.14
CA CYS A 288 13.61 2.11 -24.96
C CYS A 288 14.68 1.01 -24.80
N GLY A 289 14.28 -0.27 -24.85
CA GLY A 289 15.18 -1.42 -24.74
C GLY A 289 15.87 -1.58 -23.38
N TRP A 290 15.46 -0.82 -22.36
CA TRP A 290 16.05 -0.85 -21.03
C TRP A 290 15.65 -2.13 -20.27
N ILE A 291 16.61 -2.72 -19.56
CA ILE A 291 16.45 -3.89 -18.68
C ILE A 291 17.10 -3.55 -17.34
N GLY A 292 16.41 -3.83 -16.24
CA GLY A 292 16.90 -3.63 -14.88
C GLY A 292 16.38 -4.69 -13.92
N GLN A 293 16.82 -4.62 -12.66
CA GLN A 293 16.55 -5.64 -11.66
C GLN A 293 15.64 -5.09 -10.56
N GLY A 294 14.43 -5.66 -10.45
CA GLY A 294 13.46 -5.32 -9.42
C GLY A 294 12.91 -3.89 -9.47
N THR A 295 12.05 -3.59 -8.49
CA THR A 295 11.25 -2.34 -8.46
C THR A 295 12.09 -1.07 -8.27
N LYS A 296 13.26 -1.16 -7.63
CA LYS A 296 14.18 -0.02 -7.42
C LYS A 296 14.74 0.51 -8.73
N ASP A 297 15.14 -0.39 -9.63
CA ASP A 297 15.69 -0.01 -10.92
C ASP A 297 14.60 0.56 -11.83
N ALA A 298 13.39 -0.02 -11.79
CA ALA A 298 12.24 0.51 -12.50
C ALA A 298 11.87 1.93 -12.03
N ALA A 299 11.81 2.17 -10.71
CA ALA A 299 11.53 3.49 -10.16
C ALA A 299 12.62 4.54 -10.49
N ARG A 300 13.89 4.12 -10.58
CA ARG A 300 14.98 4.99 -11.05
C ARG A 300 14.82 5.32 -12.53
N HIS A 301 14.56 4.30 -13.35
CA HIS A 301 14.35 4.46 -14.80
C HIS A 301 13.18 5.40 -15.09
N GLU A 302 12.02 5.18 -14.47
CA GLU A 302 10.84 6.04 -14.64
C GLU A 302 11.13 7.50 -14.28
N ARG A 303 11.91 7.74 -13.22
CA ARG A 303 12.28 9.10 -12.81
C ARG A 303 13.19 9.80 -13.82
N GLU A 304 14.08 9.05 -14.46
CA GLU A 304 15.07 9.58 -15.40
C GLU A 304 14.50 9.75 -16.81
N THR A 305 13.58 8.87 -17.23
CA THR A 305 13.10 8.79 -18.62
C THR A 305 11.62 9.13 -18.78
N GLY A 306 10.85 9.12 -17.69
CA GLY A 306 9.39 9.22 -17.73
C GLY A 306 8.70 7.94 -18.18
N HIS A 307 9.42 6.83 -18.32
CA HIS A 307 8.86 5.55 -18.75
C HIS A 307 8.28 4.77 -17.57
N GLY A 308 6.95 4.68 -17.49
CA GLY A 308 6.24 3.96 -16.42
C GLY A 308 5.72 2.56 -16.79
N ARG A 309 6.01 2.06 -18.00
CA ARG A 309 5.57 0.72 -18.43
C ARG A 309 6.71 -0.28 -18.35
N PHE A 310 6.49 -1.31 -17.56
CA PHE A 310 7.47 -2.32 -17.21
C PHE A 310 6.86 -3.71 -17.29
N GLY A 311 7.62 -4.67 -17.83
CA GLY A 311 7.23 -6.06 -17.94
C GLY A 311 8.28 -6.97 -17.29
N GLU A 312 7.83 -8.01 -16.59
CA GLU A 312 8.70 -9.01 -16.00
C GLU A 312 9.26 -9.95 -17.09
N MET A 313 10.54 -10.29 -16.98
CA MET A 313 11.22 -11.24 -17.84
C MET A 313 11.57 -12.49 -17.03
N GLU A 314 11.02 -13.63 -17.43
CA GLU A 314 11.53 -14.93 -16.98
C GLU A 314 12.88 -15.21 -17.67
N ILE A 315 13.95 -15.31 -16.88
CA ILE A 315 15.19 -15.91 -17.34
C ILE A 315 15.02 -17.43 -17.18
N LYS A 316 14.87 -18.14 -18.31
CA LYS A 316 14.93 -19.60 -18.35
C LYS A 316 16.36 -20.11 -18.34
#